data_AF-A0A7Y2FB33-F1
#
_entry.id   AF-A0A7Y2FB33-F1
#
_cell.length_a   1.000
_cell.length_b   1.000
_cell.length_c   1.000
_cell.angle_alpha   90.00
_cell.angle_beta   90.00
_cell.angle_gamma   90.00
#
_symmetry.space_group_name_H-M   'P 1'
#
loop_
_entity.id
_entity.type
_entity.pdbx_description
1 polymer ?
#
loop_
_entity_poly.entity_id
_entity_poly.type
_entity_poly.pdbx_seq_one_letter_code
_entity_poly.pdbx_strand_id
1 'polypeptide(L)'
;MKFLSVILFMVIGLQAFSQAELNDYKYIIVPKKFDGFRSENQYQTSTLVKYYLVQKGFNTVYDDALPQDLNSDRCLGLQAILADTSSMFTTRVTIVFIDCDGNEVYRTG
;
A
#
# COMPACT_ATOMS: atom_id res chain seq x y z
N MET A 1 12.81 -30.06 40.28
CA MET A 1 13.27 -29.68 38.93
C MET A 1 12.47 -30.41 37.84
N LYS A 2 11.16 -30.15 37.74
CA LYS A 2 10.29 -30.74 36.68
C LYS A 2 9.26 -29.74 36.15
N PHE A 3 8.84 -28.78 36.99
CA PHE A 3 7.90 -27.73 36.60
C PHE A 3 8.53 -26.51 35.89
N LEU A 4 9.85 -26.32 35.97
CA LEU A 4 10.52 -25.20 35.27
C LEU A 4 10.60 -25.39 33.75
N SER A 5 10.52 -26.63 33.25
CA SER A 5 10.66 -26.91 31.82
C SER A 5 9.39 -26.64 31.01
N VAL A 6 8.22 -26.54 31.66
CA VAL A 6 6.93 -26.38 30.97
C VAL A 6 6.66 -24.91 30.61
N ILE A 7 7.25 -23.96 31.34
CA ILE A 7 7.07 -22.52 31.11
C ILE A 7 7.83 -22.05 29.85
N LEU A 8 8.90 -22.76 29.47
CA LEU A 8 9.77 -22.35 28.36
C LEU A 8 9.14 -22.56 26.96
N PHE A 9 8.07 -23.35 26.85
CA PHE A 9 7.43 -23.65 25.56
C PHE A 9 6.31 -22.68 25.16
N MET A 10 5.93 -21.70 26.00
CA MET A 10 4.78 -20.83 25.74
C MET A 10 5.13 -19.49 25.06
N VAL A 11 6.42 -19.19 24.82
CA VAL A 11 6.86 -17.86 24.34
C VAL A 11 7.05 -17.79 22.81
N ILE A 12 6.91 -18.91 22.09
CA ILE A 12 7.08 -18.95 20.63
C ILE A 12 5.70 -18.79 19.97
N GLY A 13 5.21 -17.57 19.87
CA GLY A 13 3.92 -17.34 19.19
C GLY A 13 3.57 -15.88 18.88
N LEU A 14 4.20 -14.91 19.54
CA LEU A 14 3.98 -13.50 19.22
C LEU A 14 4.96 -13.04 18.14
N GLN A 15 4.84 -13.63 16.94
CA GLN A 15 5.26 -12.91 15.74
C GLN A 15 4.21 -11.79 15.55
N ALA A 16 4.37 -10.68 16.26
CA ALA A 16 3.64 -9.47 15.96
C ALA A 16 4.14 -8.98 14.60
N PHE A 17 3.54 -9.46 13.52
CA PHE A 17 3.63 -8.80 12.23
C PHE A 17 3.04 -7.40 12.46
N SER A 18 3.87 -6.38 12.69
CA SER A 18 3.40 -5.01 12.53
C SER A 18 3.08 -4.86 11.05
N GLN A 19 1.81 -5.07 10.69
CA GLN A 19 1.32 -4.66 9.39
C GLN A 19 1.42 -3.14 9.43
N ALA A 20 2.29 -2.56 8.60
CA ALA A 20 2.30 -1.11 8.48
C ALA A 20 0.91 -0.71 7.99
N GLU A 21 0.17 0.00 8.84
CA GLU A 21 -1.21 0.34 8.53
C GLU A 21 -1.20 1.53 7.57
N LEU A 22 -1.97 1.40 6.50
CA LEU A 22 -2.23 2.52 5.58
C LEU A 22 -2.84 3.73 6.31
N ASN A 23 -3.40 3.53 7.51
CA ASN A 23 -4.03 4.55 8.35
C ASN A 23 -3.05 5.57 8.95
N ASP A 24 -1.76 5.25 9.02
CA ASP A 24 -0.75 6.16 9.57
C ASP A 24 -0.48 7.35 8.63
N TYR A 25 -0.96 7.26 7.38
CA TYR A 25 -0.80 8.28 6.36
C TYR A 25 -2.12 9.01 6.10
N LYS A 26 -2.02 10.33 5.97
CA LYS A 26 -3.20 11.19 5.78
C LYS A 26 -3.79 11.07 4.38
N TYR A 27 -2.97 10.81 3.37
CA TYR A 27 -3.38 10.75 1.97
C TYR A 27 -2.92 9.48 1.27
N ILE A 28 -3.66 9.09 0.22
CA ILE A 28 -3.18 8.15 -0.78
C ILE A 28 -3.18 8.85 -2.15
N ILE A 29 -2.02 8.85 -2.80
CA ILE A 29 -1.79 9.44 -4.12
C ILE A 29 -1.95 8.33 -5.16
N VAL A 30 -2.98 8.46 -6.00
CA VAL A 30 -3.23 7.55 -7.12
C VAL A 30 -2.77 8.23 -8.40
N PRO A 31 -1.85 7.63 -9.19
CA PRO A 31 -1.41 8.25 -10.41
C PRO A 31 -2.50 8.19 -11.48
N LYS A 32 -2.64 9.25 -12.28
CA LYS A 32 -3.54 9.24 -13.44
C LYS A 32 -3.08 8.27 -14.52
N LYS A 33 -1.78 7.96 -14.56
CA LYS A 33 -1.21 6.93 -15.43
C LYS A 33 -0.25 6.09 -14.60
N PHE A 34 -0.53 4.80 -14.49
CA PHE A 34 0.44 3.85 -13.95
C PHE A 34 1.52 3.54 -14.99
N ASP A 35 2.76 3.33 -14.53
CA ASP A 35 3.92 3.07 -15.39
C ASP A 35 3.75 1.86 -16.32
N GLY A 36 2.97 0.86 -15.89
CA GLY A 36 2.65 -0.32 -16.70
C GLY A 36 1.66 -0.07 -17.85
N PHE A 37 1.09 1.13 -17.97
CA PHE A 37 0.08 1.46 -18.99
C PHE A 37 0.59 2.47 -20.01
N ARG A 38 0.01 2.42 -21.22
CA ARG A 38 0.39 3.30 -22.33
C ARG A 38 -0.32 4.64 -22.25
N SER A 39 -1.60 4.63 -21.88
CA SER A 39 -2.43 5.83 -21.75
C SER A 39 -2.81 6.12 -20.30
N GLU A 40 -3.15 7.37 -20.01
CA GLU A 40 -3.82 7.75 -18.76
C GLU A 40 -5.09 6.94 -18.56
N ASN A 41 -5.32 6.52 -17.32
CA ASN A 41 -6.49 5.80 -16.85
C ASN A 41 -6.88 4.63 -17.78
N GLN A 42 -5.88 3.94 -18.35
CA GLN A 42 -6.12 2.79 -19.24
C GLN A 42 -6.96 1.75 -18.50
N TYR A 43 -7.99 1.23 -19.15
CA TYR A 43 -8.98 0.32 -18.53
C TYR A 43 -9.68 0.89 -17.28
N GLN A 44 -9.70 2.21 -17.12
CA GLN A 44 -10.25 2.91 -15.95
C GLN A 44 -9.58 2.54 -14.62
N THR A 45 -8.36 2.01 -14.66
CA THR A 45 -7.69 1.50 -13.46
C THR A 45 -7.47 2.59 -12.41
N SER A 46 -7.01 3.78 -12.79
CA SER A 46 -6.80 4.89 -11.83
C SER A 46 -8.12 5.33 -11.18
N THR A 47 -9.21 5.40 -11.96
CA THR A 47 -10.55 5.69 -11.43
C THR A 47 -11.02 4.62 -10.46
N LEU A 48 -10.88 3.35 -10.82
CA LEU A 48 -11.31 2.22 -9.98
C LEU A 48 -10.51 2.17 -8.68
N VAL A 49 -9.19 2.27 -8.76
CA VAL A 49 -8.30 2.28 -7.58
C VAL A 49 -8.68 3.42 -6.65
N LYS A 50 -8.83 4.64 -7.17
CA LYS A 50 -9.27 5.79 -6.35
C LYS A 50 -10.65 5.56 -5.74
N TYR A 51 -11.61 5.07 -6.53
CA TYR A 51 -12.96 4.79 -6.06
C TYR A 51 -12.96 3.79 -4.88
N TYR A 52 -12.25 2.67 -5.01
CA TYR A 52 -12.19 1.66 -3.95
C TYR A 52 -11.50 2.17 -2.69
N LEU A 53 -10.44 2.97 -2.81
CA LEU A 53 -9.76 3.54 -1.65
C LEU A 53 -10.64 4.54 -0.91
N VAL A 54 -11.37 5.40 -1.64
CA VAL A 54 -12.36 6.30 -1.04
C VAL A 54 -13.49 5.53 -0.37
N GLN A 55 -13.99 4.45 -0.99
CA GLN A 55 -15.00 3.57 -0.38
C GLN A 55 -14.51 2.90 0.91
N LYS A 56 -13.21 2.62 1.02
CA LYS A 56 -12.58 2.13 2.25
C LYS A 56 -12.31 3.20 3.30
N GLY A 57 -12.59 4.47 3.00
CA GLY A 57 -12.43 5.59 3.94
C GLY A 57 -11.11 6.35 3.83
N PHE A 58 -10.26 6.04 2.85
CA PHE A 58 -8.98 6.74 2.67
C PHE A 58 -9.16 8.07 1.92
N ASN A 59 -8.44 9.10 2.36
CA ASN A 59 -8.40 10.38 1.65
C ASN A 59 -7.50 10.26 0.41
N THR A 60 -8.12 10.01 -0.74
CA THR A 60 -7.40 9.63 -1.95
C THR A 60 -7.44 10.76 -2.97
N VAL A 61 -6.26 11.15 -3.47
CA VAL A 61 -6.08 12.25 -4.43
C VAL A 61 -5.36 11.76 -5.68
N TYR A 62 -5.50 12.50 -6.77
CA TYR A 62 -4.69 12.24 -7.97
C TYR A 62 -3.32 12.93 -7.83
N ASP A 63 -2.32 12.39 -8.51
CA ASP A 63 -0.95 12.91 -8.58
C ASP A 63 -0.84 14.37 -9.06
N ASP A 64 -1.80 14.85 -9.83
CA ASP A 64 -1.86 16.23 -10.35
C ASP A 64 -2.76 17.18 -9.54
N ALA A 65 -3.49 16.67 -8.55
CA ALA A 65 -4.47 17.41 -7.77
C ALA A 65 -4.19 17.28 -6.26
N LEU A 66 -2.95 17.53 -5.87
CA LEU A 66 -2.48 17.42 -4.50
C LEU A 66 -2.93 18.65 -3.67
N PRO A 67 -3.50 18.44 -2.48
CA PRO A 67 -3.76 19.50 -1.49
C PRO A 67 -2.48 20.26 -1.11
N GLN A 68 -2.63 21.49 -0.61
CA GLN A 68 -1.49 22.37 -0.30
C GLN A 68 -0.55 21.79 0.77
N ASP A 69 -1.09 21.12 1.78
CA ASP A 69 -0.30 20.47 2.83
C ASP A 69 0.50 19.29 2.26
N LEU A 70 -0.12 18.45 1.43
CA LEU A 70 0.56 17.34 0.76
C LEU A 70 1.62 17.82 -0.25
N ASN A 71 1.40 18.96 -0.91
CA ASN A 71 2.43 19.58 -1.75
C ASN A 71 3.62 20.12 -0.95
N SER A 72 3.37 20.57 0.29
CA SER A 72 4.41 21.09 1.17
C SER A 72 5.17 19.96 1.87
N ASP A 73 4.48 18.86 2.19
CA ASP A 73 5.04 17.66 2.80
C ASP A 73 4.47 16.40 2.11
N ARG A 74 5.26 15.84 1.21
CA ARG A 74 4.90 14.65 0.42
C ARG A 74 4.87 13.38 1.26
N CYS A 75 5.50 13.36 2.44
CA CYS A 75 5.52 12.22 3.34
C CYS A 75 4.20 12.01 4.08
N LEU A 76 3.29 12.98 4.02
CA LEU A 76 1.92 12.84 4.54
C LEU A 76 1.06 11.85 3.74
N GLY A 77 1.53 11.40 2.56
CA GLY A 77 0.79 10.49 1.71
C GLY A 77 1.60 9.32 1.18
N LEU A 78 0.89 8.24 0.88
CA LEU A 78 1.41 7.06 0.21
C LEU A 78 1.16 7.12 -1.28
N GLN A 79 2.13 6.71 -2.09
CA GLN A 79 1.95 6.60 -3.52
C GLN A 79 1.56 5.18 -3.90
N ALA A 80 0.47 5.04 -4.66
CA ALA A 80 0.03 3.76 -5.22
C ALA A 80 0.77 3.47 -6.54
N ILE A 81 1.44 2.33 -6.62
CA ILE A 81 2.13 1.86 -7.83
C ILE A 81 1.63 0.46 -8.23
N LEU A 82 1.72 0.14 -9.53
CA LEU A 82 1.44 -1.21 -10.01
C LEU A 82 2.75 -1.99 -10.14
N ALA A 83 2.82 -3.14 -9.47
CA ALA A 83 3.91 -4.09 -9.57
C ALA A 83 3.43 -5.35 -10.31
N ASP A 84 4.20 -5.75 -11.33
CA ASP A 84 4.03 -7.07 -11.95
C ASP A 84 4.61 -8.13 -11.00
N THR A 85 3.76 -9.06 -10.58
CA THR A 85 4.11 -10.17 -9.68
C THR A 85 3.79 -11.51 -10.34
N SER A 86 3.79 -11.52 -11.67
CA SER A 86 3.50 -12.70 -12.47
C SER A 86 4.52 -13.81 -12.26
N SER A 87 4.07 -15.06 -12.45
CA SER A 87 4.89 -16.27 -12.49
C SER A 87 4.74 -16.96 -13.85
N MET A 88 5.50 -18.02 -14.10
CA MET A 88 5.51 -18.74 -15.39
C MET A 88 4.12 -19.16 -15.89
N PHE A 89 3.16 -19.38 -15.00
CA PHE A 89 1.80 -19.84 -15.33
C PHE A 89 0.69 -18.89 -14.88
N THR A 90 1.01 -17.72 -14.34
CA THR A 90 0.00 -16.82 -13.79
C THR A 90 0.39 -15.37 -13.98
N THR A 91 -0.47 -14.61 -14.64
CA THR A 91 -0.36 -13.15 -14.69
C THR A 91 -0.97 -12.56 -13.43
N ARG A 92 -0.19 -11.84 -12.65
CA ARG A 92 -0.66 -11.17 -11.43
C ARG A 92 -0.14 -9.74 -11.40
N VAL A 93 -1.05 -8.81 -11.13
CA VAL A 93 -0.74 -7.40 -10.90
C VAL A 93 -1.11 -7.09 -9.46
N THR A 94 -0.20 -6.43 -8.77
CA THR A 94 -0.34 -6.09 -7.37
C THR A 94 -0.20 -4.58 -7.21
N ILE A 95 -1.05 -3.97 -6.38
CA ILE A 95 -0.90 -2.57 -5.99
C ILE A 95 0.02 -2.52 -4.78
N VAL A 96 1.09 -1.75 -4.88
CA VAL A 96 2.02 -1.48 -3.79
C VAL A 96 1.85 -0.02 -3.37
N PHE A 97 1.87 0.22 -2.07
CA PHE A 97 1.84 1.55 -1.48
C PHE A 97 3.22 1.86 -0.91
N ILE A 98 3.84 2.90 -1.43
CA ILE A 98 5.18 3.33 -1.03
C ILE A 98 5.12 4.67 -0.30
N ASP A 99 6.01 4.87 0.66
CA ASP A 99 6.21 6.16 1.32
C ASP A 99 7.04 7.12 0.45
N CYS A 100 7.27 8.34 0.95
CA CYS A 100 8.07 9.36 0.28
C CYS A 100 9.55 9.01 0.14
N ASP A 101 10.06 8.10 0.99
CA ASP A 101 11.44 7.61 0.98
C ASP A 101 11.59 6.41 0.02
N GLY A 102 10.49 5.95 -0.58
CA GLY A 102 10.45 4.83 -1.52
C GLY A 102 10.36 3.46 -0.84
N ASN A 103 10.09 3.41 0.47
CA ASN A 103 9.89 2.15 1.17
C ASN A 103 8.48 1.62 0.93
N GLU A 104 8.37 0.31 0.76
CA GLU A 104 7.09 -0.38 0.68
C GLU A 104 6.43 -0.46 2.06
N VAL A 105 5.27 0.18 2.17
CA VAL A 105 4.45 0.16 3.38
C VAL A 105 3.45 -0.98 3.32
N TYR A 106 2.79 -1.15 2.17
CA TYR A 106 1.78 -2.20 2.01
C TYR A 106 1.70 -2.73 0.58
N ARG A 107 1.24 -3.97 0.47
CA ARG A 107 1.07 -4.67 -0.81
C ARG A 107 -0.20 -5.49 -0.81
N THR A 108 -0.98 -5.39 -1.89
CA THR A 108 -2.19 -6.22 -2.08
C THR A 108 -1.82 -7.64 -2.53
N GLY A 109 -2.29 -8.66 -1.82
CA GLY A 109 -2.03 -10.09 -2.11
C GLY A 109 -2.99 -10.76 -3.07
#